data_AF-A0A0G0Q5C6-F1
#
_entry.id   AF-A0A0G0Q5C6-F1
#
_cell.length_a   1.000
_cell.length_b   1.000
_cell.length_c   1.000
_cell.angle_alpha   90.00
_cell.angle_beta   90.00
_cell.angle_gamma   90.00
#
_symmetry.space_group_name_H-M   'P 1'
#
loop_
_entity.id
_entity.type
_entity.pdbx_description
1 polymer ?
#
loop_
_entity_poly.entity_id
_entity_poly.type
_entity_poly.pdbx_seq_one_letter_code
_entity_poly.pdbx_strand_id
1 'polypeptide(L)'
;MWGHSLGGHLTLRAMVISKDIRAGVIWGGVVGTYQEIFNEWWSKRVGPTFTPSQRERQANRPTRQSFIEKFGEPADSNEFWKSISPNFYLESISGPVQLHHGTSDETVPYVLSEKLYNRLKAIDKETIIFPPPRLNLLSSAQ
;
A
#
# COMPACT_ATOMS: atom_id res chain seq x y z
N MET A 1 1.23 -6.31 15.32
CA MET A 1 0.04 -6.50 14.47
C MET A 1 0.47 -7.17 13.18
N TRP A 2 -0.34 -8.08 12.66
CA TRP A 2 -0.09 -8.74 11.37
C TRP A 2 -1.26 -8.51 10.42
N GLY A 3 -0.98 -8.38 9.12
CA GLY A 3 -2.02 -8.24 8.12
C GLY A 3 -1.57 -8.67 6.72
N HIS A 4 -2.50 -9.31 6.00
CA HIS A 4 -2.32 -9.77 4.62
C HIS A 4 -3.18 -8.96 3.65
N SER A 5 -2.70 -8.68 2.43
CA SER A 5 -3.47 -8.00 1.38
C SER A 5 -4.03 -6.64 1.87
N LEU A 6 -5.36 -6.44 1.84
CA LEU A 6 -6.00 -5.25 2.40
C LEU A 6 -5.78 -5.14 3.93
N GLY A 7 -5.61 -6.25 4.64
CA GLY A 7 -5.21 -6.26 6.05
C GLY A 7 -3.82 -5.65 6.26
N GLY A 8 -2.94 -5.67 5.26
CA GLY A 8 -1.67 -4.94 5.26
C GLY A 8 -1.88 -3.42 5.28
N HIS A 9 -2.86 -2.92 4.51
CA HIS A 9 -3.25 -1.51 4.53
C HIS A 9 -3.75 -1.09 5.93
N LEU A 10 -4.61 -1.93 6.52
CA LEU A 10 -5.14 -1.69 7.87
C LEU A 10 -4.04 -1.73 8.93
N THR A 11 -3.08 -2.65 8.81
CA THR A 11 -1.92 -2.73 9.70
C THR A 11 -1.09 -1.46 9.64
N LEU A 12 -0.72 -1.01 8.43
CA LEU A 12 0.04 0.22 8.24
C LEU A 12 -0.70 1.44 8.82
N ARG A 13 -2.00 1.56 8.50
CA ARG A 13 -2.83 2.67 9.00
C ARG A 13 -2.96 2.63 10.52
N ALA A 14 -3.18 1.47 11.11
CA ALA A 14 -3.28 1.33 12.56
C ALA A 14 -1.97 1.73 13.27
N MET A 15 -0.82 1.35 12.70
CA MET A 15 0.49 1.72 13.24
C MET A 15 0.81 3.21 13.12
N VAL A 16 0.28 3.89 12.11
CA VAL A 16 0.36 5.36 12.00
C VAL A 16 -0.50 6.05 13.06
N ILE A 17 -1.67 5.49 13.38
CA ILE A 17 -2.65 6.10 14.30
C ILE A 17 -2.34 5.81 15.77
N SER A 18 -2.00 4.56 16.11
CA SER A 18 -1.80 4.10 17.50
C SER A 18 -0.34 3.79 17.79
N LYS A 19 0.16 4.34 18.90
CA LYS A 19 1.49 4.06 19.46
C LYS A 19 1.58 2.75 20.22
N ASP A 20 0.47 2.06 20.45
CA ASP A 20 0.43 0.81 21.22
C ASP A 20 0.91 -0.41 20.42
N ILE A 21 0.98 -0.28 19.08
CA ILE A 21 1.40 -1.36 18.20
C ILE A 21 2.93 -1.39 18.12
N ARG A 22 3.54 -2.30 18.89
CA ARG A 22 5.01 -2.38 19.01
C ARG A 22 5.75 -2.87 17.76
N ALA A 23 5.09 -3.60 16.86
CA ALA A 23 5.69 -4.09 15.61
C ALA A 23 4.60 -4.45 14.59
N GLY A 24 4.91 -4.30 13.31
CA GLY A 24 4.05 -4.66 12.18
C GLY A 24 4.66 -5.75 11.32
N VAL A 25 3.84 -6.73 10.91
CA VAL A 25 4.23 -7.72 9.91
C VAL A 25 3.19 -7.72 8.79
N ILE A 26 3.57 -7.35 7.58
CA ILE A 26 2.66 -7.15 6.46
C ILE A 26 2.99 -8.11 5.33
N TRP A 27 2.00 -8.89 4.91
CA TRP A 27 2.15 -9.90 3.85
C TRP A 27 1.36 -9.49 2.60
N GLY A 28 1.99 -9.45 1.42
CA GLY A 28 1.32 -9.12 0.14
C GLY A 28 0.47 -7.85 0.22
N GLY A 29 0.94 -6.85 0.97
CA GLY A 29 0.07 -5.78 1.49
C GLY A 29 -0.28 -4.70 0.46
N VAL A 30 -1.51 -4.19 0.52
CA VAL A 30 -1.94 -3.00 -0.24
C VAL A 30 -1.40 -1.73 0.44
N VAL A 31 -0.11 -1.46 0.27
CA VAL A 31 0.63 -0.48 1.08
C VAL A 31 1.20 0.73 0.31
N GLY A 32 0.86 0.90 -0.96
CA GLY A 32 1.21 2.11 -1.73
C GLY A 32 0.38 3.34 -1.36
N THR A 33 0.80 4.51 -1.83
CA THR A 33 -0.10 5.68 -1.90
C THR A 33 -1.27 5.36 -2.83
N TYR A 34 -2.36 6.13 -2.76
CA TYR A 34 -3.47 5.92 -3.69
C TYR A 34 -3.06 6.14 -5.15
N GLN A 35 -2.12 7.06 -5.44
CA GLN A 35 -1.55 7.23 -6.77
C GLN A 35 -0.76 5.98 -7.20
N GLU A 36 0.10 5.44 -6.34
CA GLU A 36 0.85 4.21 -6.63
C GLU A 36 -0.08 3.01 -6.83
N ILE A 37 -1.09 2.85 -5.98
CA ILE A 37 -2.10 1.80 -6.13
C ILE A 37 -2.87 1.98 -7.44
N PHE A 38 -3.24 3.20 -7.78
CA PHE A 38 -3.93 3.47 -9.04
C PHE A 38 -3.04 3.09 -10.24
N ASN A 39 -1.81 3.58 -10.27
CA ASN A 39 -0.87 3.43 -11.39
C ASN A 39 -0.32 2.01 -11.55
N GLU A 40 0.03 1.35 -10.45
CA GLU A 40 0.68 0.04 -10.49
C GLU A 40 -0.33 -1.10 -10.50
N TRP A 41 -1.58 -0.84 -10.13
CA TRP A 41 -2.53 -1.90 -9.88
C TRP A 41 -3.91 -1.70 -10.51
N TRP A 42 -4.58 -0.57 -10.27
CA TRP A 42 -5.96 -0.39 -10.77
C TRP A 42 -6.02 -0.15 -12.27
N SER A 43 -5.11 0.66 -12.82
CA SER A 43 -5.06 0.97 -14.25
C SER A 43 -4.57 -0.20 -15.11
N LYS A 44 -3.74 -1.08 -14.53
CA LYS A 44 -3.13 -2.22 -15.22
C LYS A 44 -3.96 -3.50 -15.17
N ARG A 45 -5.04 -3.54 -14.37
CA ARG A 45 -5.85 -4.74 -14.19
C ARG A 45 -6.81 -4.96 -15.35
N VAL A 46 -6.80 -6.16 -15.90
CA VAL A 46 -7.74 -6.63 -16.93
C VAL A 46 -8.85 -7.45 -16.26
N GLY A 47 -9.97 -6.80 -15.95
CA GLY A 47 -11.17 -7.45 -15.41
C GLY A 47 -11.32 -7.40 -13.87
N PRO A 48 -12.55 -7.55 -13.36
CA PRO A 48 -12.83 -7.50 -11.92
C PRO A 48 -12.42 -8.81 -11.23
N THR A 49 -11.60 -8.73 -10.17
CA THR A 49 -11.29 -9.88 -9.29
C THR A 49 -12.43 -10.21 -8.33
N PHE A 50 -13.40 -9.31 -8.18
CA PHE A 50 -14.56 -9.47 -7.33
C PHE A 50 -15.79 -8.85 -8.02
N THR A 51 -16.83 -9.66 -8.21
CA THR A 51 -18.14 -9.17 -8.64
C THR A 51 -19.05 -9.17 -7.41
N PRO A 52 -19.46 -7.99 -6.90
CA PRO A 52 -20.32 -7.92 -5.73
C PRO A 52 -21.63 -8.67 -5.98
N SER A 53 -22.13 -9.37 -4.96
CA SER A 53 -23.45 -9.99 -4.99
C SER A 53 -24.56 -8.94 -5.17
N GLN A 54 -25.78 -9.36 -5.56
CA GLN A 54 -26.92 -8.44 -5.66
C GLN A 54 -27.17 -7.68 -4.34
N ARG A 55 -27.05 -8.37 -3.20
CA ARG A 55 -27.19 -7.78 -1.87
C ARG A 55 -26.15 -6.68 -1.61
N GLU A 56 -24.91 -6.89 -2.03
CA GLU A 56 -23.84 -5.90 -1.84
C GLU A 56 -24.02 -4.68 -2.75
N ARG A 57 -24.55 -4.88 -3.97
CA ARG A 57 -24.90 -3.79 -4.88
C ARG A 57 -26.04 -2.93 -4.35
N GLN A 58 -27.00 -3.53 -3.65
CA GLN A 58 -28.11 -2.82 -3.01
C GLN A 58 -27.72 -2.03 -1.76
N ALA A 59 -26.54 -2.30 -1.18
CA ALA A 59 -26.10 -1.68 0.06
C ALA A 59 -25.58 -0.23 -0.09
N ASN A 60 -25.78 0.43 -1.25
CA ASN A 60 -25.30 1.78 -1.57
C ASN A 60 -23.84 2.03 -1.13
N ARG A 61 -22.98 1.04 -1.34
CA ARG A 61 -21.56 1.16 -0.96
C ARG A 61 -20.87 2.14 -1.92
N PRO A 62 -20.23 3.20 -1.41
CA PRO A 62 -19.40 4.07 -2.23
C PRO A 62 -18.39 3.23 -3.01
N THR A 63 -18.35 3.43 -4.32
CA THR A 63 -17.42 2.72 -5.20
C THR A 63 -16.18 3.57 -5.41
N ARG A 64 -15.07 2.92 -5.79
CA ARG A 64 -13.87 3.63 -6.24
C ARG A 64 -14.21 4.71 -7.27
N GLN A 65 -15.08 4.39 -8.23
CA GLN A 65 -15.51 5.31 -9.27
C GLN A 65 -16.22 6.55 -8.68
N SER A 66 -17.12 6.37 -7.72
CA SER A 66 -17.79 7.51 -7.06
C SER A 66 -16.83 8.42 -6.28
N PHE A 67 -15.73 7.88 -5.74
CA PHE A 67 -14.68 8.70 -5.12
C PHE A 67 -13.88 9.46 -6.17
N ILE A 68 -13.54 8.84 -7.30
CA ILE A 68 -12.83 9.50 -8.40
C ILE A 68 -13.69 10.62 -9.00
N GLU A 69 -14.98 10.40 -9.21
CA GLU A 69 -15.91 11.43 -9.69
C GLU A 69 -16.03 12.60 -8.71
N LYS A 70 -16.00 12.33 -7.40
CA LYS A 70 -16.16 13.36 -6.37
C LYS A 70 -14.88 14.13 -6.06
N PHE A 71 -13.73 13.46 -6.06
CA PHE A 71 -12.47 14.00 -5.55
C PHE A 71 -11.37 14.10 -6.61
N GLY A 72 -11.62 13.66 -7.84
CA GLY A 72 -10.63 13.56 -8.91
C GLY A 72 -9.79 12.28 -8.84
N GLU A 73 -8.92 12.10 -9.84
CA GLU A 73 -8.04 10.93 -9.90
C GLU A 73 -7.06 10.87 -8.73
N PRO A 74 -6.68 9.66 -8.28
CA PRO A 74 -5.66 9.49 -7.26
C PRO A 74 -4.31 10.12 -7.66
N ALA A 75 -3.96 11.21 -6.99
CA ALA A 75 -2.68 11.87 -7.13
C ALA A 75 -2.15 12.28 -5.75
N ASP A 76 -0.84 12.20 -5.56
CA ASP A 76 -0.16 12.60 -4.33
C ASP A 76 -0.21 14.12 -4.11
N SER A 77 -0.45 14.90 -5.17
CA SER A 77 -0.75 16.34 -5.14
C SER A 77 -2.21 16.66 -4.80
N ASN A 78 -3.09 15.68 -4.81
CA ASN A 78 -4.50 15.87 -4.46
C ASN A 78 -4.70 15.73 -2.95
N GLU A 79 -5.14 16.81 -2.31
CA GLU A 79 -5.27 16.90 -0.85
C GLU A 79 -6.18 15.83 -0.25
N PHE A 80 -7.27 15.45 -0.93
CA PHE A 80 -8.14 14.39 -0.44
C PHE A 80 -7.39 13.06 -0.36
N TRP A 81 -6.81 12.59 -1.47
CA TRP A 81 -6.11 11.31 -1.54
C TRP A 81 -4.87 11.27 -0.63
N LYS A 82 -4.16 12.40 -0.53
CA LYS A 82 -3.05 12.58 0.39
C LYS A 82 -3.49 12.42 1.85
N SER A 83 -4.57 13.10 2.27
CA SER A 83 -5.05 13.09 3.66
C SER A 83 -5.50 11.72 4.17
N ILE A 84 -5.94 10.83 3.28
CA ILE A 84 -6.43 9.50 3.67
C ILE A 84 -5.39 8.38 3.49
N SER A 85 -4.21 8.69 2.95
CA SER A 85 -3.14 7.72 2.71
C SER A 85 -2.16 7.67 3.90
N PRO A 86 -1.95 6.50 4.53
CA PRO A 86 -1.02 6.38 5.65
C PRO A 86 0.44 6.68 5.25
N ASN A 87 0.76 6.62 3.95
CA ASN A 87 2.11 6.85 3.45
C ASN A 87 2.61 8.30 3.61
N PHE A 88 1.71 9.27 3.85
CA PHE A 88 2.08 10.65 4.18
C PHE A 88 2.25 10.92 5.66
N TYR A 89 2.13 9.87 6.49
CA TYR A 89 2.22 9.96 7.95
C TYR A 89 3.21 8.93 8.52
N LEU A 90 4.13 8.40 7.70
CA LEU A 90 5.08 7.35 8.10
C LEU A 90 6.02 7.79 9.23
N GLU A 91 6.26 9.10 9.37
CA GLU A 91 6.99 9.63 10.52
C GLU A 91 6.37 9.24 11.87
N SER A 92 5.04 9.10 11.87
CA SER A 92 4.23 8.73 13.04
C SER A 92 4.06 7.22 13.20
N ILE A 93 4.73 6.38 12.41
CA ILE A 93 4.63 4.93 12.60
C ILE A 93 5.17 4.51 13.98
N SER A 94 4.46 3.62 14.66
CA SER A 94 4.67 3.30 16.07
C SER A 94 5.82 2.35 16.39
N GLY A 95 6.26 1.54 15.42
CA GLY A 95 7.31 0.56 15.63
C GLY A 95 7.84 -0.04 14.33
N PRO A 96 8.78 -1.00 14.43
CA PRO A 96 9.37 -1.67 13.28
C PRO A 96 8.36 -2.35 12.37
N VAL A 97 8.68 -2.44 11.08
CA VAL A 97 7.85 -3.07 10.05
C VAL A 97 8.62 -4.16 9.32
N GLN A 98 8.05 -5.36 9.27
CA GLN A 98 8.52 -6.45 8.43
C GLN A 98 7.55 -6.66 7.28
N LEU A 99 8.06 -6.61 6.05
CA LEU A 99 7.30 -6.85 4.83
C LEU A 99 7.63 -8.23 4.26
N HIS A 100 6.61 -8.97 3.84
CA HIS A 100 6.73 -10.22 3.09
C HIS A 100 5.90 -10.11 1.83
N HIS A 101 6.49 -10.29 0.65
CA HIS A 101 5.74 -10.13 -0.59
C HIS A 101 6.35 -10.99 -1.70
N GLY A 102 5.57 -11.91 -2.25
CA GLY A 102 6.02 -12.72 -3.38
C GLY A 102 6.29 -11.86 -4.61
N THR A 103 7.44 -12.01 -5.26
CA THR A 103 7.78 -11.25 -6.48
C THR A 103 6.91 -11.61 -7.69
N SER A 104 6.20 -12.72 -7.60
CA SER A 104 5.25 -13.22 -8.61
C SER A 104 3.80 -13.06 -8.14
N ASP A 105 3.51 -12.18 -7.18
CA ASP A 105 2.14 -11.90 -6.76
C ASP A 105 1.38 -11.21 -7.91
N GLU A 106 0.46 -11.96 -8.51
CA GLU A 106 -0.42 -11.49 -9.60
C GLU A 106 -1.61 -10.68 -9.08
N THR A 107 -1.86 -10.75 -7.76
CA THR A 107 -2.94 -10.02 -7.12
C THR A 107 -2.47 -8.67 -6.67
N VAL A 108 -1.52 -8.55 -5.74
CA VAL A 108 -1.00 -7.25 -5.28
C VAL A 108 0.39 -7.05 -5.86
N PRO A 109 0.68 -5.94 -6.57
CA PRO A 109 2.01 -5.74 -7.14
C PRO A 109 3.10 -5.60 -6.07
N TYR A 110 4.16 -6.42 -6.16
CA TYR A 110 5.33 -6.39 -5.28
C TYR A 110 5.94 -4.98 -5.10
N VAL A 111 5.93 -4.18 -6.18
CA VAL A 111 6.45 -2.81 -6.21
C VAL A 111 5.84 -1.91 -5.12
N LEU A 112 4.60 -2.19 -4.67
CA LEU A 112 3.98 -1.43 -3.58
C LEU A 112 4.71 -1.64 -2.25
N SER A 113 5.13 -2.87 -1.94
CA SER A 113 5.94 -3.15 -0.75
C SER A 113 7.36 -2.61 -0.87
N GLU A 114 7.95 -2.66 -2.06
CA GLU A 114 9.28 -2.08 -2.31
C GLU A 114 9.28 -0.56 -2.12
N LYS A 115 8.27 0.15 -2.65
CA LYS A 115 8.13 1.60 -2.45
C LYS A 115 7.91 1.96 -0.98
N LEU A 116 7.09 1.21 -0.24
CA LEU A 116 6.94 1.42 1.21
C LEU A 116 8.26 1.18 1.94
N TYR A 117 8.97 0.09 1.64
CA TYR A 117 10.27 -0.24 2.22
C TYR A 117 11.26 0.93 2.04
N ASN A 118 11.39 1.43 0.81
CA ASN A 118 12.30 2.53 0.49
C ASN A 118 11.90 3.81 1.24
N ARG A 119 10.61 4.14 1.31
CA ARG A 119 10.12 5.32 2.04
C ARG A 119 10.41 5.22 3.54
N LEU A 120 10.18 4.06 4.17
CA LEU A 120 10.49 3.85 5.59
C LEU A 120 12.00 3.89 5.87
N LYS A 121 12.82 3.29 4.99
CA LYS A 121 14.29 3.37 5.09
C LYS A 121 14.81 4.81 4.97
N ALA A 122 14.22 5.61 4.08
CA ALA A 122 14.64 7.00 3.86
C ALA A 122 14.40 7.92 5.07
N ILE A 123 13.52 7.53 5.99
CA ILE A 123 13.25 8.24 7.26
C ILE A 123 13.73 7.42 8.48
N ASP A 124 14.74 6.58 8.28
CA ASP A 124 15.43 5.79 9.30
C ASP A 124 14.51 4.93 10.19
N LYS A 125 13.35 4.50 9.67
CA LYS A 125 12.47 3.56 10.38
C LYS A 125 12.99 2.14 10.23
N GLU A 126 13.02 1.40 11.33
CA GLU A 126 13.42 -0.01 11.35
C GLU A 126 12.48 -0.85 10.49
N THR A 127 12.96 -1.22 9.30
CA THR A 127 12.16 -1.95 8.32
C THR A 127 13.01 -2.99 7.60
N ILE A 128 12.41 -4.16 7.37
CA ILE A 128 12.98 -5.26 6.57
C ILE A 128 11.92 -5.76 5.56
N ILE A 129 12.36 -6.30 4.43
CA ILE A 129 11.49 -6.86 3.40
C ILE A 129 12.02 -8.23 2.93
N PHE A 130 11.11 -9.17 2.70
CA PHE A 130 11.40 -10.50 2.18
C PHE A 130 10.54 -10.80 0.94
N PRO A 131 11.17 -11.27 -0.17
CA PRO A 131 12.61 -11.30 -0.40
C PRO A 131 13.19 -9.87 -0.46
N PRO A 132 14.51 -9.68 -0.24
CA PRO A 132 15.12 -8.37 -0.43
C PRO A 132 14.96 -7.90 -1.88
N PRO A 133 14.89 -6.57 -2.13
CA PRO A 133 14.87 -6.03 -3.48
C PRO A 133 16.10 -6.50 -4.24
N ARG A 134 15.93 -6.80 -5.54
CA ARG A 134 17.08 -7.13 -6.38
C ARG A 134 17.96 -5.89 -6.48
N LEU A 135 19.23 -5.96 -6.06
CA LEU A 135 20.20 -4.93 -6.40
C LEU A 135 20.34 -4.92 -7.92
N ASN A 136 19.98 -3.79 -8.55
CA ASN A 136 20.43 -3.53 -9.91
C ASN A 136 21.95 -3.28 -9.85
N LEU A 137 22.76 -4.32 -10.03
CA LEU A 137 24.22 -4.26 -10.11
C LEU A 137 24.72 -3.60 -11.42
N LEU A 138 24.04 -2.57 -11.91
CA LEU A 138 24.38 -1.86 -13.14
C LEU A 138 24.61 -0.37 -12.87
N SER A 139 25.70 -0.04 -12.17
CA SER A 139 26.45 1.22 -12.38
C SER A 139 27.69 1.29 -11.47
N SER A 140 28.81 0.70 -11.89
CA SER A 140 30.17 1.10 -11.49
C SER A 140 31.23 0.34 -12.29
N ALA A 141 31.04 0.27 -13.60
CA ALA A 141 32.09 -0.06 -14.55
C ALA A 141 32.11 1.03 -15.63
N GLN A 142 32.70 2.17 -15.28
CA GLN A 142 33.32 3.11 -16.21
C GLN A 142 34.64 3.56 -15.59
#